data_AF-A0AAU6HD42-F1
#
_entry.id   AF-A0AAU6HD42-F1
#
_cell.length_a   1.000
_cell.length_b   1.000
_cell.length_c   1.000
_cell.angle_alpha   90.00
_cell.angle_beta   90.00
_cell.angle_gamma   90.00
#
_symmetry.space_group_name_H-M   'P 1'
#
loop_
_entity.id
_entity.type
_entity.pdbx_description
1 polymer ?
#
loop_
_entity_poly.entity_id
_entity_poly.type
_entity_poly.pdbx_seq_one_letter_code
_entity_poly.pdbx_strand_id
1 'polypeptide(L)'
;MTSIRTYDGKIYLCKTCGQPCFKSPEMGSEHFKEQWDGIFCQRYPLAGELLEMEWHPVTLATLRASYPDTYPHLTDAAAAG
;
A
#
# COMPACT_ATOMS: atom_id res chain seq x y z
N MET A 1 8.59 -7.04 -2.63
CA MET A 1 7.92 -5.73 -2.78
C MET A 1 6.55 -5.88 -2.13
N THR A 2 6.18 -4.98 -1.22
CA THR A 2 4.86 -5.00 -0.57
C THR A 2 3.84 -4.30 -1.47
N SER A 3 2.73 -4.98 -1.79
CA SER A 3 1.59 -4.42 -2.52
C SER A 3 0.44 -4.15 -1.56
N ILE A 4 -0.23 -3.01 -1.72
CA ILE A 4 -1.41 -2.60 -0.96
C ILE A 4 -2.58 -3.57 -1.14
N ARG A 5 -2.67 -4.22 -2.32
CA ARG A 5 -3.70 -5.21 -2.64
C ARG A 5 -3.70 -6.38 -1.67
N THR A 6 -2.51 -6.91 -1.38
CA THR A 6 -2.32 -8.14 -0.60
C THR A 6 -1.79 -7.88 0.80
N TYR A 7 -1.44 -6.64 1.15
CA TYR A 7 -0.94 -6.29 2.47
C TYR A 7 -2.05 -6.47 3.52
N ASP A 8 -1.78 -7.34 4.49
CA ASP A 8 -2.67 -7.72 5.59
C ASP A 8 -2.51 -6.83 6.83
N GLY A 9 -1.41 -6.09 6.92
CA GLY A 9 -1.15 -5.15 7.99
C GLY A 9 -1.95 -3.84 7.90
N LYS A 10 -1.74 -2.99 8.89
CA LYS A 10 -2.41 -1.69 8.99
C LYS A 10 -1.87 -0.71 7.95
N ILE A 11 -2.77 -0.12 7.17
CA ILE A 11 -2.44 0.91 6.19
C ILE A 11 -2.59 2.29 6.84
N TYR A 12 -1.57 3.13 6.66
CA TYR A 12 -1.51 4.51 7.10
C TYR A 12 -1.55 5.44 5.89
N LEU A 13 -1.67 6.74 6.13
CA LEU A 13 -1.34 7.75 5.11
C LEU A 13 -0.05 8.47 5.49
N CYS A 14 0.78 8.78 4.49
CA CYS A 14 1.92 9.65 4.69
C CYS A 14 1.42 11.10 4.85
N LYS A 15 1.69 11.76 5.98
CA LYS A 15 1.31 13.18 6.18
C LYS A 15 1.95 14.13 5.18
N THR A 16 3.03 13.73 4.52
CA THR A 16 3.75 14.57 3.55
C THR A 16 3.07 14.62 2.18
N CYS A 17 2.59 13.49 1.66
CA CYS A 17 2.03 13.42 0.29
C CYS A 17 0.60 12.87 0.25
N GLY A 18 0.05 12.40 1.37
CA GLY A 18 -1.27 11.78 1.44
C GLY A 18 -1.34 10.37 0.86
N GLN A 19 -0.24 9.80 0.34
CA GLN A 19 -0.26 8.46 -0.22
C GLN A 19 -0.33 7.38 0.87
N PRO A 20 -0.98 6.23 0.59
CA PRO A 20 -0.98 5.11 1.50
C PRO A 20 0.42 4.56 1.76
N CYS A 21 0.69 4.22 3.01
CA CYS A 21 1.98 3.68 3.43
C CYS A 21 1.79 2.62 4.53
N PHE A 22 2.87 1.91 4.83
CA PHE A 22 2.90 0.88 5.86
C PHE A 22 4.15 1.02 6.73
N LYS A 23 4.14 0.34 7.88
CA LYS A 23 5.29 0.29 8.78
C LYS A 23 6.00 -1.05 8.61
N SER A 24 7.13 -1.00 7.92
CA SER A 24 8.07 -2.10 7.73
C SER A 24 8.89 -2.34 9.01
N PRO A 25 9.06 -3.60 9.44
CA PRO A 25 9.93 -3.92 10.57
C PRO A 25 11.40 -3.55 10.35
N GLU A 26 11.87 -3.61 9.09
CA GLU A 26 13.28 -3.45 8.75
C GLU A 26 13.65 -2.00 8.44
N MET A 27 12.77 -1.30 7.71
CA MET A 27 13.07 0.02 7.13
C MET A 27 12.26 1.16 7.77
N GLY A 28 11.30 0.84 8.65
CA GLY A 28 10.38 1.82 9.22
C GLY A 28 9.23 2.16 8.27
N SER A 29 8.87 3.42 8.14
CA SER A 29 7.71 3.84 7.33
C SER A 29 8.04 3.82 5.84
N GLU A 30 7.25 3.11 5.03
CA GLU A 30 7.47 2.95 3.58
C GLU A 30 6.18 3.15 2.77
N HIS A 31 6.30 3.73 1.57
CA HIS A 31 5.21 3.72 0.59
C HIS A 31 5.09 2.35 -0.07
N PHE A 32 3.89 2.01 -0.54
CA PHE A 32 3.75 0.87 -1.45
C PHE A 32 4.44 1.18 -2.78
N LYS A 33 5.27 0.28 -3.29
CA LYS A 33 6.13 0.59 -4.46
C LYS A 33 5.36 0.77 -5.77
N GLU A 34 4.14 0.27 -5.83
CA GLU A 34 3.23 0.45 -6.97
C GLU A 34 2.66 1.88 -7.07
N GLN A 35 3.06 2.78 -6.16
CA GLN A 35 2.61 4.18 -6.11
C GLN A 35 3.64 5.20 -6.63
N TRP A 36 4.74 4.73 -7.23
CA TRP A 36 5.87 5.56 -7.67
C TRP A 36 5.47 6.74 -8.57
N ASP A 37 4.43 6.58 -9.38
CA ASP A 37 3.92 7.58 -10.33
C ASP A 37 2.59 8.24 -9.91
N GLY A 38 2.01 7.85 -8.77
CA GLY A 38 0.70 8.34 -8.35
C GLY A 38 0.70 9.79 -7.87
N ILE A 39 1.40 10.08 -6.79
CA ILE A 39 1.58 11.43 -6.24
C ILE A 39 3.06 11.55 -5.87
N PHE A 40 3.71 12.65 -6.27
CA PHE A 40 5.11 12.86 -5.93
C PHE A 40 5.30 13.00 -4.41
N CYS A 41 6.24 12.23 -3.87
CA CYS A 41 6.69 12.35 -2.49
C CYS A 41 8.22 12.42 -2.43
N GLN A 42 8.75 13.50 -1.88
CA GLN A 42 10.19 13.73 -1.70
C GLN A 42 10.90 12.70 -0.81
N ARG A 43 10.14 11.91 -0.03
CA ARG A 43 10.67 10.87 0.86
C ARG A 43 10.74 9.50 0.19
N TYR A 44 10.09 9.32 -0.96
CA TYR A 44 9.97 8.02 -1.60
C TYR A 44 11.36 7.38 -1.80
N PRO A 45 11.53 6.06 -1.52
CA PRO A 45 10.50 5.06 -1.20
C PRO A 45 10.02 5.08 0.26
N LEU A 46 10.69 5.82 1.13
CA LEU A 46 10.29 5.96 2.52
C LEU A 46 9.07 6.88 2.65
N ALA A 47 8.30 6.69 3.71
CA ALA A 47 7.24 7.59 4.10
C ALA A 47 7.70 8.53 5.20
N GLY A 48 7.13 9.74 5.21
CA GLY A 48 7.27 10.69 6.31
C GLY A 48 6.50 10.26 7.56
N GLU A 49 6.00 11.24 8.31
CA GLU A 49 5.15 10.97 9.46
C GLU A 49 3.88 10.21 9.05
N LEU A 50 3.50 9.21 9.85
CA LEU A 50 2.32 8.39 9.62
C LEU A 50 1.09 9.07 10.20
N LEU A 51 0.05 9.19 9.38
CA LEU A 51 -1.30 9.45 9.84
C LEU A 51 -2.04 8.14 9.95
N GLU A 52 -2.41 7.79 11.18
CA GLU A 52 -3.35 6.71 11.43
C GLU A 52 -4.74 7.15 11.02
N MET A 53 -5.43 6.31 10.25
CA MET A 53 -6.85 6.48 9.97
C MET A 53 -7.62 5.21 10.21
N GLU A 54 -8.88 5.39 10.58
CA GLU A 54 -9.85 4.31 10.64
C GLU A 54 -10.46 4.13 9.25
N TRP A 55 -9.94 3.13 8.53
CA TRP A 55 -10.46 2.81 7.20
C TRP A 55 -11.84 2.16 7.32
N HIS A 56 -12.85 2.78 6.71
CA HIS A 56 -14.10 2.07 6.48
C HIS A 56 -13.84 0.87 5.54
N PRO A 57 -14.33 -0.36 5.84
CA PRO A 57 -13.95 -1.56 5.09
C PRO A 57 -14.18 -1.46 3.58
N VAL A 58 -15.29 -0.84 3.17
CA VAL A 58 -15.62 -0.63 1.76
C VAL A 58 -14.61 0.31 1.09
N THR A 59 -14.21 1.39 1.76
CA THR A 59 -13.24 2.35 1.23
C THR A 59 -11.87 1.69 1.05
N LEU A 60 -11.46 0.85 2.02
CA LEU A 60 -10.21 0.12 1.92
C LEU A 60 -10.22 -0.88 0.76
N ALA A 61 -11.32 -1.62 0.57
CA ALA A 61 -11.46 -2.53 -0.55
C ALA A 61 -11.39 -1.79 -1.89
N THR A 62 -12.09 -0.65 -2.02
CA THR A 62 -12.05 0.19 -3.22
C THR A 62 -10.64 0.74 -3.49
N LEU A 63 -9.94 1.20 -2.45
CA LEU A 63 -8.56 1.66 -2.55
C LEU A 63 -7.65 0.54 -3.06
N ARG A 64 -7.73 -0.66 -2.48
CA ARG A 64 -6.95 -1.82 -2.93
C ARG A 64 -7.23 -2.14 -4.40
N ALA A 65 -8.49 -2.10 -4.80
CA ALA A 65 -8.91 -2.39 -6.17
C ALA A 65 -8.37 -1.35 -7.19
N SER A 66 -8.16 -0.09 -6.80
CA SER A 66 -7.67 0.95 -7.71
C SER A 66 -6.18 0.85 -8.05
N TYR A 67 -5.40 0.07 -7.30
CA TYR A 67 -3.98 -0.11 -7.59
C TYR A 67 -3.74 -1.26 -8.59
N PRO A 68 -2.74 -1.10 -9.49
CA PRO A 68 -2.42 -2.11 -10.48
C PRO A 68 -2.01 -3.42 -9.81
N ASP A 69 -2.44 -4.54 -10.37
CA ASP A 69 -1.96 -5.84 -9.93
C ASP A 69 -0.56 -6.07 -10.46
N THR A 70 0.45 -5.73 -9.66
CA THR A 70 1.85 -5.95 -10.04
C THR A 70 2.30 -7.40 -9.78
N TYR A 71 1.42 -8.29 -9.31
CA TYR A 71 1.70 -9.70 -9.02
C TYR A 71 0.53 -10.65 -9.40
N PRO A 72 0.16 -10.76 -10.69
CA PRO A 72 -0.94 -11.60 -11.14
C PRO A 72 -0.71 -13.12 -10.92
N HIS A 73 0.50 -13.54 -10.53
CA HIS A 73 0.87 -14.95 -10.39
C HIS A 73 0.51 -15.57 -9.03
N LEU A 74 0.02 -14.78 -8.08
CA LEU A 74 -0.43 -15.28 -6.77
C LEU A 74 -1.94 -15.56 -6.72
N THR A 75 -2.70 -15.14 -7.73
CA THR A 75 -4.16 -15.39 -7.84
C THR A 75 -4.52 -16.71 -8.54
N ASP A 76 -3.59 -17.37 -9.23
CA ASP A 76 -3.89 -18.59 -10.01
C ASP A 76 -3.58 -19.92 -9.31
N ALA A 77 -2.99 -19.91 -8.10
CA ALA A 77 -2.73 -21.17 -7.37
C ALA A 77 -3.98 -21.81 -6.75
N ALA A 78 -5.13 -21.11 -6.74
CA ALA A 78 -6.39 -21.61 -6.19
C ALA A 78 -7.39 -22.14 -7.24
N ALA A 79 -7.07 -22.07 -8.54
CA ALA A 79 -7.98 -22.46 -9.63
C ALA A 79 -7.65 -23.81 -10.29
N ALA A 80 -6.68 -24.57 -9.78
CA ALA A 80 -6.25 -25.86 -10.31
C ALA A 80 -6.53 -27.04 -9.35
N GLY A 81 -7.71 -27.04 -8.71
CA GLY A 81 -8.23 -28.15 -7.91
C GLY A 81 -9.43 -28.81 -8.55
#